data_AF-A0A9D1FE96-F1
#
_entry.id   AF-A0A9D1FE96-F1
#
_cell.length_a   1.000
_cell.length_b   1.000
_cell.length_c   1.000
_cell.angle_alpha   90.00
_cell.angle_beta   90.00
_cell.angle_gamma   90.00
#
_symmetry.space_group_name_H-M   'P 1'
#
loop_
_entity.id
_entity.type
_entity.pdbx_description
1 polymer ?
#
loop_
_entity_poly.entity_id
_entity_poly.type
_entity_poly.pdbx_seq_one_letter_code
_entity_poly.pdbx_strand_id
1 'polypeptide(L)'
;MKLLKRALALALVLALMLPLGGCGQVVGRYRIVDTLAEQSYAIGFRQDDYVRYYVEAALQVLAADGTISGLANTWFIEDNTRFASSLSALDQFGSIPGRTLLVGCDPDAYPLSYIENGQYTGFDVELARAVCAKLGWQAQFISIKSEDAYVELSSGNVDVAWGGLTLDPDATDYVVLTPYLTDELVIITRADIGAKSLRGLKGSSLAISVEQKYMDLLQADERLMNRFGEIKRLTGGLQALLDAVNGGQAGAALVSSTAISKFGG
;
A
#
# COMPACT_ATOMS: atom_id res chain seq x y z
N MET A 1 11.46 26.62 -32.89
CA MET A 1 11.77 26.41 -31.45
C MET A 1 10.57 26.45 -30.49
N LYS A 2 9.31 26.56 -30.96
CA LYS A 2 8.09 26.49 -30.11
C LYS A 2 7.13 25.33 -30.46
N LEU A 3 7.51 24.45 -31.39
CA LEU A 3 6.72 23.29 -31.83
C LEU A 3 7.29 21.94 -31.37
N LEU A 4 8.47 21.93 -30.72
CA LEU A 4 9.12 20.71 -30.21
C LEU A 4 8.81 20.40 -28.73
N LYS A 5 8.00 21.23 -28.05
CA LYS A 5 7.73 21.12 -26.59
C LYS A 5 6.37 20.50 -26.24
N ARG A 6 5.63 19.96 -27.21
CA ARG A 6 4.29 19.37 -27.00
C ARG A 6 4.19 17.87 -27.25
N ALA A 7 5.33 17.18 -27.40
CA ALA A 7 5.39 15.74 -27.62
C ALA A 7 5.86 14.94 -26.38
N LEU A 8 5.97 15.57 -25.22
CA LEU A 8 6.46 14.96 -23.98
C LEU A 8 5.36 14.97 -22.90
N ALA A 9 4.22 14.34 -23.18
CA ALA A 9 3.13 14.17 -22.21
C ALA A 9 2.48 12.78 -22.27
N LEU A 10 3.09 11.83 -22.98
CA LEU A 10 2.67 10.43 -23.03
C LEU A 10 3.92 9.53 -23.02
N ALA A 11 4.73 9.66 -21.96
CA ALA A 11 5.63 8.59 -21.56
C ALA A 11 4.98 7.91 -20.36
N LEU A 12 3.95 7.11 -20.68
CA LEU A 12 3.50 6.02 -19.82
C LEU A 12 4.77 5.32 -19.34
N VAL A 13 4.93 5.19 -18.02
CA VAL A 13 5.99 4.39 -17.39
C VAL A 13 5.72 2.93 -17.76
N LEU A 14 6.03 2.57 -19.00
CA LEU A 14 6.29 1.21 -19.42
C LEU A 14 7.78 0.99 -19.13
N ALA A 15 8.12 0.98 -17.84
CA ALA A 15 9.37 0.38 -17.42
C ALA A 15 9.32 -1.04 -17.96
N LEU A 16 10.23 -1.33 -18.90
CA LEU A 16 10.43 -2.65 -19.46
C LEU A 16 10.75 -3.59 -18.29
N MET A 17 9.72 -4.24 -17.74
CA MET A 17 9.84 -5.39 -16.86
C MET A 17 10.47 -6.50 -17.70
N LEU A 18 11.79 -6.45 -17.87
CA LEU A 18 12.59 -7.57 -18.28
C LEU A 18 12.35 -8.64 -17.21
N PRO A 19 11.72 -9.79 -17.55
CA PRO A 19 11.62 -10.87 -16.59
C PRO A 19 13.03 -11.44 -16.47
N LEU A 20 13.81 -10.91 -15.52
CA LEU A 20 14.95 -11.65 -14.98
C LEU A 20 14.33 -12.94 -14.46
N GLY A 21 14.55 -14.02 -15.21
CA GLY A 21 14.14 -15.37 -14.86
C GLY A 21 14.87 -15.83 -13.60
N GLY A 22 14.49 -15.28 -12.46
CA GLY A 22 14.82 -15.78 -11.15
C GLY A 22 13.90 -16.95 -10.83
N CYS A 23 14.46 -18.04 -10.35
CA CYS A 23 13.68 -19.03 -9.63
C CYS A 23 12.89 -18.30 -8.52
N GLY A 24 11.57 -18.31 -8.60
CA GLY A 24 10.70 -17.54 -7.72
C GLY A 24 11.06 -17.66 -6.23
N GLN A 25 11.12 -16.54 -5.52
CA GLN A 25 11.43 -16.47 -4.09
C GLN A 25 10.42 -17.28 -3.27
N VAL A 26 10.88 -18.04 -2.29
CA VAL A 26 10.01 -18.79 -1.36
C VAL A 26 9.86 -17.97 -0.08
N VAL A 27 8.62 -17.74 0.33
CA VAL A 27 8.27 -17.07 1.58
C VAL A 27 7.30 -17.99 2.32
N GLY A 28 7.79 -18.61 3.40
CA GLY A 28 7.03 -19.62 4.13
C GLY A 28 6.59 -20.80 3.24
N ARG A 29 5.29 -21.09 3.22
CA ARG A 29 4.68 -22.16 2.40
C ARG A 29 4.43 -21.77 0.93
N TYR A 30 4.64 -20.51 0.58
CA TYR A 30 4.34 -19.97 -0.73
C TYR A 30 5.61 -19.68 -1.54
N ARG A 31 5.46 -19.69 -2.86
CA ARG A 31 6.46 -19.21 -3.81
C ARG A 31 5.88 -18.07 -4.61
N ILE A 32 6.59 -16.95 -4.63
CA ILE A 32 6.36 -15.82 -5.54
C ILE A 32 6.81 -16.25 -6.93
N VAL A 33 5.92 -16.26 -7.90
CA VAL A 33 6.21 -16.68 -9.28
C VAL A 33 6.21 -15.53 -10.28
N ASP A 34 5.72 -14.37 -9.86
CA ASP A 34 5.81 -13.10 -10.58
C ASP A 34 5.53 -11.92 -9.65
N THR A 35 6.06 -10.75 -9.99
CA THR A 35 5.74 -9.45 -9.37
C THR A 35 5.10 -8.57 -10.44
N LEU A 36 3.87 -8.13 -10.21
CA LEU A 36 3.07 -7.39 -11.19
C LEU A 36 3.22 -5.88 -11.06
N ALA A 37 3.32 -5.39 -9.83
CA ALA A 37 3.44 -3.96 -9.55
C ALA A 37 4.16 -3.74 -8.22
N GLU A 38 4.87 -2.62 -8.13
CA GLU A 38 5.35 -2.07 -6.87
C GLU A 38 4.40 -0.95 -6.44
N GLN A 39 4.11 -0.89 -5.15
CA GLN A 39 3.28 0.12 -4.52
C GLN A 39 4.11 0.82 -3.45
N SER A 40 4.32 2.13 -3.63
CA SER A 40 5.00 2.98 -2.64
C SER A 40 3.97 3.81 -1.91
N TYR A 41 3.71 3.46 -0.65
CA TYR A 41 2.75 4.16 0.20
C TYR A 41 3.40 5.37 0.85
N ALA A 42 2.72 6.51 0.76
CA ALA A 42 3.23 7.79 1.20
C ALA A 42 2.15 8.63 1.89
N ILE A 43 2.59 9.71 2.53
CA ILE A 43 1.73 10.67 3.23
C ILE A 43 1.79 11.99 2.46
N GLY A 44 0.63 12.54 2.11
CA GLY A 44 0.49 13.77 1.35
C GLY A 44 -0.11 14.91 2.17
N PHE A 45 0.39 16.12 1.96
CA PHE A 45 -0.10 17.35 2.61
C PHE A 45 -0.26 18.47 1.59
N ARG A 46 -1.12 19.45 1.86
CA ARG A 46 -1.15 20.70 1.08
C ARG A 46 0.18 21.46 1.25
N GLN A 47 0.67 22.14 0.20
CA GLN A 47 2.01 22.77 0.19
C GLN A 47 2.34 23.64 1.40
N ASP A 48 1.42 24.54 1.78
CA ASP A 48 1.65 25.54 2.82
C ASP A 48 0.99 25.17 4.17
N ASP A 49 0.67 23.89 4.38
CA ASP A 49 -0.01 23.47 5.61
C ASP A 49 0.97 23.11 6.73
N TYR A 50 0.93 23.91 7.80
CA TYR A 50 1.79 23.73 8.96
C TYR A 50 1.53 22.41 9.70
N VAL A 51 0.38 21.77 9.49
CA VAL A 51 0.03 20.45 10.05
C VAL A 51 1.11 19.42 9.74
N ARG A 52 1.68 19.48 8.54
CA ARG A 52 2.76 18.61 8.08
C ARG A 52 3.88 18.50 9.11
N TYR A 53 4.36 19.64 9.62
CA TYR A 53 5.53 19.67 10.52
C TYR A 53 5.25 18.98 11.85
N TYR A 54 4.04 19.14 12.41
CA TYR A 54 3.64 18.46 13.63
C TYR A 54 3.51 16.95 13.41
N VAL A 55 2.89 16.54 12.29
CA VAL A 55 2.72 15.12 11.95
C VAL A 55 4.08 14.45 11.71
N GLU A 56 4.97 15.05 10.93
CA GLU A 56 6.32 14.51 10.68
C GLU A 56 7.14 14.37 11.97
N ALA A 57 7.09 15.36 12.86
CA ALA A 57 7.79 15.29 14.12
C ALA A 57 7.19 14.22 15.05
N ALA A 58 5.86 14.09 15.11
CA ALA A 58 5.22 13.03 15.87
C ALA A 58 5.61 11.64 15.33
N LEU A 59 5.61 11.45 14.01
CA LEU A 59 6.09 10.22 13.37
C LEU A 59 7.53 9.91 13.76
N GLN A 60 8.42 10.91 13.79
CA GLN A 60 9.81 10.73 14.21
C GLN A 60 9.95 10.27 15.67
N VAL A 61 9.15 10.83 16.58
CA VAL A 61 9.16 10.40 17.98
C VAL A 61 8.60 8.99 18.12
N LEU A 62 7.50 8.68 17.44
CA LEU A 62 6.88 7.35 17.48
C LEU A 62 7.74 6.27 16.83
N ALA A 63 8.54 6.63 15.82
CA ALA A 63 9.56 5.75 15.26
C ALA A 63 10.66 5.48 16.28
N ALA A 64 11.13 6.52 16.99
CA ALA A 64 12.21 6.42 17.95
C ALA A 64 11.83 5.73 19.27
N ASP A 65 10.57 5.85 19.71
CA ASP A 65 10.07 5.20 20.93
C ASP A 65 9.56 3.77 20.71
N GLY A 66 9.61 3.28 19.46
CA GLY A 66 9.24 1.91 19.09
C GLY A 66 7.74 1.69 18.88
N THR A 67 6.91 2.73 18.98
CA THR A 67 5.46 2.61 18.73
C THR A 67 5.17 2.17 17.31
N ILE A 68 5.85 2.74 16.30
CA ILE A 68 5.66 2.34 14.90
C ILE A 68 6.00 0.88 14.70
N SER A 69 7.14 0.41 15.22
CA SER A 69 7.52 -1.00 15.11
C SER A 69 6.53 -1.92 15.84
N GLY A 70 5.97 -1.50 16.97
CA GLY A 70 4.91 -2.24 17.66
C GLY A 70 3.65 -2.41 16.81
N LEU A 71 3.19 -1.32 16.16
CA LEU A 71 2.07 -1.37 15.22
C LEU A 71 2.41 -2.22 14.00
N ALA A 72 3.60 -2.03 13.42
CA ALA A 72 4.06 -2.80 12.28
C ALA A 72 4.07 -4.31 12.57
N ASN A 73 4.49 -4.74 13.76
CA ASN A 73 4.47 -6.15 14.16
C ASN A 73 3.06 -6.70 14.42
N THR A 74 2.06 -5.83 14.59
CA THR A 74 0.64 -6.24 14.71
C THR A 74 0.05 -6.49 13.33
N TRP A 75 0.40 -5.63 12.37
CA TRP A 75 -0.22 -5.61 11.04
C TRP A 75 0.57 -6.42 10.01
N PHE A 76 1.89 -6.40 10.09
CA PHE A 76 2.86 -7.09 9.23
C PHE A 76 3.68 -8.11 10.04
N ILE A 77 4.53 -8.88 9.36
CA ILE A 77 5.41 -9.89 9.99
C ILE A 77 6.80 -9.39 10.22
N GLU A 78 7.27 -8.60 9.27
CA GLU A 78 8.52 -7.89 9.38
C GLU A 78 8.17 -6.41 9.27
N ASP A 79 8.75 -5.64 10.18
CA ASP A 79 8.72 -4.20 10.09
C ASP A 79 9.64 -3.74 8.95
N ASN A 80 9.04 -3.54 7.78
CA ASN A 80 9.69 -2.93 6.62
C ASN A 80 9.36 -1.43 6.49
N THR A 81 8.79 -0.82 7.53
CA THR A 81 8.46 0.61 7.51
C THR A 81 9.71 1.47 7.56
N ARG A 82 9.64 2.68 7.00
CA ARG A 82 10.76 3.61 6.86
C ARG A 82 10.33 5.00 7.31
N PHE A 83 10.67 5.34 8.54
CA PHE A 83 10.48 6.68 9.10
C PHE A 83 11.81 7.21 9.61
N ALA A 84 12.03 8.52 9.47
CA ALA A 84 13.08 9.19 10.23
C ALA A 84 12.79 9.02 11.74
N SER A 85 13.82 8.97 12.58
CA SER A 85 13.66 8.74 14.02
C SER A 85 14.39 9.77 14.84
N SER A 86 13.69 10.39 15.79
CA SER A 86 14.25 11.34 16.75
C SER A 86 13.30 11.53 17.93
N LEU A 87 13.75 11.22 19.15
CA LEU A 87 12.96 11.41 20.38
C LEU A 87 12.69 12.89 20.69
N SER A 88 13.54 13.80 20.22
CA SER A 88 13.45 15.24 20.46
C SER A 88 12.82 16.00 19.28
N ALA A 89 12.27 15.31 18.28
CA ALA A 89 11.69 15.97 17.11
C ALA A 89 10.55 16.95 17.45
N LEU A 90 9.86 16.73 18.58
CA LEU A 90 8.81 17.63 19.05
C LEU A 90 9.33 18.83 19.87
N ASP A 91 10.58 18.81 20.36
CA ASP A 91 11.14 19.86 21.23
C ASP A 91 11.28 21.21 20.53
N GLN A 92 11.32 21.20 19.19
CA GLN A 92 11.34 22.40 18.36
C GLN A 92 10.01 23.17 18.42
N PHE A 93 8.92 22.53 18.86
CA PHE A 93 7.63 23.17 19.01
C PHE A 93 7.42 23.61 20.45
N GLY A 94 6.86 24.81 20.61
CA GLY A 94 6.34 25.26 21.90
C GLY A 94 5.01 24.57 22.23
N SER A 95 4.01 25.35 22.61
CA SER A 95 2.66 24.81 22.78
C SER A 95 2.09 24.33 21.44
N ILE A 96 1.63 23.08 21.38
CA ILE A 96 0.92 22.50 20.24
C ILE A 96 -0.58 22.75 20.44
N PRO A 97 -1.25 23.56 19.60
CA PRO A 97 -2.69 23.79 19.72
C PRO A 97 -3.46 22.49 19.46
N GLY A 98 -4.47 22.21 20.28
CA GLY A 98 -5.37 21.07 20.06
C GLY A 98 -6.24 21.27 18.80
N ARG A 99 -6.47 20.19 18.06
CA ARG A 99 -7.35 20.18 16.88
C ARG A 99 -7.89 18.77 16.56
N THR A 100 -8.79 18.72 15.58
CA THR A 100 -9.09 17.49 14.83
C THR A 100 -8.28 17.49 13.53
N LEU A 101 -7.66 16.36 13.21
CA LEU A 101 -6.97 16.08 11.96
C LEU A 101 -7.92 15.31 11.04
N LEU A 102 -8.23 15.87 9.87
CA LEU A 102 -9.02 15.24 8.83
C LEU A 102 -8.09 14.38 7.95
N VAL A 103 -8.19 13.07 8.09
CA VAL A 103 -7.32 12.07 7.44
C VAL A 103 -8.05 11.45 6.26
N GLY A 104 -7.61 11.72 5.05
CA GLY A 104 -8.07 11.07 3.83
C GLY A 104 -7.41 9.71 3.65
N CYS A 105 -8.18 8.62 3.61
CA CYS A 105 -7.67 7.26 3.51
C CYS A 105 -8.50 6.41 2.52
N ASP A 106 -7.88 5.40 1.91
CA ASP A 106 -8.58 4.42 1.07
C ASP A 106 -9.16 3.30 1.96
N PRO A 107 -10.49 3.09 2.04
CA PRO A 107 -11.11 2.02 2.83
C PRO A 107 -10.98 0.62 2.22
N ASP A 108 -10.39 0.48 1.03
CA ASP A 108 -10.19 -0.80 0.34
C ASP A 108 -8.71 -1.21 0.31
N ALA A 109 -7.87 -0.57 1.13
CA ALA A 109 -6.42 -0.78 1.15
C ALA A 109 -5.99 -1.66 2.33
N TYR A 110 -6.59 -2.84 2.48
CA TYR A 110 -6.15 -3.81 3.48
C TYR A 110 -4.68 -4.22 3.27
N PRO A 111 -3.83 -4.29 4.31
CA PRO A 111 -4.11 -4.09 5.74
C PRO A 111 -3.85 -2.66 6.26
N LEU A 112 -3.62 -1.70 5.38
CA LEU A 112 -3.23 -0.32 5.73
C LEU A 112 -4.42 0.52 6.20
N SER A 113 -5.52 0.46 5.45
CA SER A 113 -6.75 1.16 5.77
C SER A 113 -7.95 0.38 5.22
N TYR A 114 -8.87 0.03 6.10
CA TYR A 114 -10.12 -0.62 5.72
C TYR A 114 -11.22 -0.44 6.77
N ILE A 115 -12.45 -0.78 6.41
CA ILE A 115 -13.58 -0.74 7.35
C ILE A 115 -13.85 -2.14 7.90
N GLU A 116 -13.83 -2.26 9.22
CA GLU A 116 -14.24 -3.44 9.95
C GLU A 116 -15.32 -3.05 10.96
N ASN A 117 -16.45 -3.78 10.96
CA ASN A 117 -17.58 -3.49 11.86
C ASN A 117 -18.07 -2.02 11.81
N GLY A 118 -17.99 -1.40 10.63
CA GLY A 118 -18.39 -0.01 10.42
C GLY A 118 -17.40 1.04 10.96
N GLN A 119 -16.18 0.64 11.32
CA GLN A 119 -15.12 1.53 11.80
C GLN A 119 -13.87 1.40 10.96
N TYR A 120 -13.16 2.51 10.72
CA TYR A 120 -11.84 2.48 10.09
C TYR A 120 -10.83 1.77 11.00
N THR A 121 -10.04 0.88 10.41
CA THR A 121 -8.96 0.14 11.04
C THR A 121 -7.85 -0.15 10.02
N GLY A 122 -6.74 -0.72 10.47
CA GLY A 122 -5.54 -0.93 9.66
C GLY A 122 -4.33 -0.17 10.18
N PHE A 123 -3.15 -0.52 9.66
CA PHE A 123 -1.87 0.03 10.11
C PHE A 123 -1.83 1.57 10.06
N ASP A 124 -2.20 2.18 8.93
CA ASP A 124 -2.15 3.63 8.77
C ASP A 124 -3.18 4.34 9.63
N VAL A 125 -4.36 3.73 9.79
CA VAL A 125 -5.43 4.28 10.63
C VAL A 125 -4.98 4.31 12.10
N GLU A 126 -4.38 3.23 12.59
CA GLU A 126 -3.85 3.16 13.95
C GLU A 126 -2.64 4.08 14.15
N LEU A 127 -1.77 4.18 13.15
CA LEU A 127 -0.63 5.10 13.21
C LEU A 127 -1.08 6.57 13.21
N ALA A 128 -2.10 6.93 12.41
CA ALA A 128 -2.70 8.26 12.44
C ALA A 128 -3.34 8.61 13.78
N ARG A 129 -4.00 7.64 14.43
CA ARG A 129 -4.50 7.79 15.80
C ARG A 129 -3.36 7.97 16.80
N ALA A 130 -2.28 7.20 16.69
CA ALA A 130 -1.11 7.32 17.56
C ALA A 130 -0.42 8.69 17.41
N VAL A 131 -0.27 9.19 16.18
CA VAL A 131 0.21 10.55 15.90
C VAL A 131 -0.69 11.59 16.55
N CYS A 132 -2.00 11.49 16.35
CA CYS A 132 -2.95 12.43 16.96
C CYS A 132 -2.87 12.39 18.49
N ALA A 133 -2.81 11.20 19.10
CA ALA A 133 -2.65 11.06 20.54
C ALA A 133 -1.34 11.70 21.04
N LYS A 134 -0.23 11.52 20.31
CA LYS A 134 1.07 12.15 20.63
C LYS A 134 1.01 13.69 20.61
N LEU A 135 0.19 14.24 19.71
CA LEU A 135 0.00 15.69 19.53
C LEU A 135 -1.12 16.28 20.40
N GLY A 136 -1.89 15.45 21.13
CA GLY A 136 -3.10 15.90 21.83
C GLY A 136 -4.26 16.28 20.88
N TRP A 137 -4.28 15.69 19.69
CA TRP A 137 -5.29 15.89 18.65
C TRP A 137 -6.28 14.72 18.58
N GLN A 138 -7.35 14.89 17.80
CA GLN A 138 -8.27 13.81 17.42
C GLN A 138 -8.12 13.49 15.93
N ALA A 139 -8.27 12.22 15.55
CA ALA A 139 -8.30 11.80 14.15
C ALA A 139 -9.74 11.61 13.66
N GLN A 140 -10.08 12.17 12.50
CA GLN A 140 -11.33 11.91 11.78
C GLN A 140 -11.00 11.41 10.37
N PHE A 141 -11.50 10.24 10.01
CA PHE A 141 -11.18 9.57 8.74
C PHE A 141 -12.24 9.86 7.67
N ILE A 142 -11.78 10.12 6.45
CA ILE A 142 -12.58 10.45 5.28
C ILE A 142 -12.11 9.55 4.13
N SER A 143 -13.05 8.94 3.41
CA SER A 143 -12.72 8.04 2.29
C SER A 143 -12.25 8.87 1.10
N ILE A 144 -11.05 8.57 0.58
CA ILE A 144 -10.53 9.13 -0.67
C ILE A 144 -9.81 8.04 -1.46
N LYS A 145 -9.53 8.30 -2.75
CA LYS A 145 -8.65 7.47 -3.58
C LYS A 145 -7.37 8.24 -3.93
N SER A 146 -6.33 7.53 -4.36
CA SER A 146 -5.01 8.14 -4.62
C SER A 146 -5.08 9.20 -5.72
N GLU A 147 -5.90 8.94 -6.75
CA GLU A 147 -6.19 9.85 -7.86
C GLU A 147 -6.90 11.16 -7.43
N ASP A 148 -7.62 11.14 -6.30
CA ASP A 148 -8.37 12.28 -5.79
C ASP A 148 -7.59 13.08 -4.74
N ALA A 149 -6.41 12.61 -4.30
CA ALA A 149 -5.67 13.17 -3.18
C ALA A 149 -5.41 14.68 -3.32
N TYR A 150 -5.03 15.14 -4.51
CA TYR A 150 -4.82 16.57 -4.78
C TYR A 150 -6.11 17.38 -4.59
N VAL A 151 -7.23 16.92 -5.16
CA VAL A 151 -8.51 17.63 -5.09
C VAL A 151 -8.97 17.76 -3.64
N GLU A 152 -8.91 16.67 -2.88
CA GLU A 152 -9.34 16.62 -1.48
C GLU A 152 -8.44 17.45 -0.55
N LEU A 153 -7.12 17.45 -0.79
CA LEU A 153 -6.17 18.30 -0.06
C LEU A 153 -6.39 19.78 -0.40
N SER A 154 -6.54 20.11 -1.68
CA SER A 154 -6.67 21.50 -2.15
C SER A 154 -7.99 22.15 -1.73
N SER A 155 -9.08 21.38 -1.67
CA SER A 155 -10.39 21.85 -1.22
C SER A 155 -10.50 22.01 0.30
N GLY A 156 -9.61 21.38 1.06
CA GLY A 156 -9.66 21.36 2.52
C GLY A 156 -10.65 20.34 3.09
N ASN A 157 -11.14 19.41 2.26
CA ASN A 157 -11.92 18.28 2.73
C ASN A 157 -11.08 17.35 3.63
N VAL A 158 -9.77 17.26 3.37
CA VAL A 158 -8.80 16.57 4.22
C VAL A 158 -7.59 17.47 4.51
N ASP A 159 -7.00 17.30 5.69
CA ASP A 159 -5.75 17.96 6.09
C ASP A 159 -4.52 17.16 5.61
N VAL A 160 -4.67 15.84 5.54
CA VAL A 160 -3.61 14.89 5.17
C VAL A 160 -4.20 13.75 4.35
N ALA A 161 -3.55 13.39 3.25
CA ALA A 161 -3.82 12.19 2.47
C ALA A 161 -2.92 11.07 3.01
N TRP A 162 -3.48 10.16 3.80
CA TRP A 162 -2.77 9.12 4.53
C TRP A 162 -3.68 7.93 4.83
N GLY A 163 -3.33 6.77 4.27
CA GLY A 163 -4.04 5.51 4.52
C GLY A 163 -4.17 4.68 3.26
N GLY A 164 -3.16 3.88 2.94
CA GLY A 164 -3.17 3.00 1.77
C GLY A 164 -3.09 3.72 0.42
N LEU A 165 -2.54 4.94 0.40
CA LEU A 165 -2.45 5.77 -0.80
C LEU A 165 -1.04 5.72 -1.39
N THR A 166 -0.98 5.52 -2.71
CA THR A 166 0.24 5.66 -3.50
C THR A 166 0.25 7.03 -4.14
N LEU A 167 1.17 7.90 -3.72
CA LEU A 167 1.21 9.30 -4.16
C LEU A 167 2.42 9.53 -5.07
N ASP A 168 2.25 10.40 -6.06
CA ASP A 168 3.34 10.79 -6.96
C ASP A 168 4.39 11.63 -6.19
N PRO A 169 5.63 11.14 -6.00
CA PRO A 169 6.67 11.88 -5.29
C PRO A 169 7.10 13.15 -6.02
N ASP A 170 6.86 13.25 -7.33
CA ASP A 170 7.18 14.41 -8.16
C ASP A 170 6.00 15.41 -8.25
N ALA A 171 4.92 15.20 -7.48
CA ALA A 171 3.79 16.09 -7.45
C ALA A 171 4.20 17.53 -7.10
N THR A 172 3.78 18.49 -7.93
CA THR A 172 4.08 19.91 -7.71
C THR A 172 2.98 20.66 -6.98
N ASP A 173 1.77 20.10 -6.88
CA ASP A 173 0.60 20.83 -6.38
C ASP A 173 0.30 20.56 -4.89
N TYR A 174 0.99 19.57 -4.32
CA TYR A 174 0.95 19.21 -2.92
C TYR A 174 2.31 18.60 -2.55
N VAL A 175 2.53 18.43 -1.25
CA VAL A 175 3.74 17.81 -0.72
C VAL A 175 3.51 16.32 -0.54
N VAL A 176 4.50 15.52 -0.92
CA VAL A 176 4.56 14.10 -0.60
C VAL A 176 5.78 13.83 0.27
N LEU A 177 5.59 13.16 1.41
CA LEU A 177 6.70 12.66 2.21
C LEU A 177 7.35 11.47 1.51
N THR A 178 8.62 11.19 1.82
CA THR A 178 9.28 9.96 1.38
C THR A 178 8.39 8.75 1.71
N PRO A 179 8.17 7.82 0.75
CA PRO A 179 7.37 6.63 1.01
C PRO A 179 7.86 5.88 2.24
N TYR A 180 6.93 5.55 3.13
CA TYR A 180 7.24 4.86 4.39
C TYR A 180 7.10 3.35 4.28
N LEU A 181 6.43 2.85 3.24
CA LEU A 181 6.25 1.44 3.00
C LEU A 181 6.25 1.18 1.50
N THR A 182 7.10 0.26 1.06
CA THR A 182 7.03 -0.31 -0.29
C THR A 182 6.51 -1.73 -0.18
N ASP A 183 5.53 -2.05 -1.02
CA ASP A 183 4.98 -3.39 -1.16
C ASP A 183 4.94 -3.79 -2.62
N GLU A 184 4.90 -5.09 -2.88
CA GLU A 184 4.78 -5.65 -4.21
C GLU A 184 3.46 -6.41 -4.33
N LEU A 185 2.73 -6.21 -5.42
CA LEU A 185 1.65 -7.09 -5.82
C LEU A 185 2.24 -8.29 -6.55
N VAL A 186 2.14 -9.45 -5.93
CA VAL A 186 2.81 -10.67 -6.37
C VAL A 186 1.81 -11.78 -6.66
N ILE A 187 2.14 -12.62 -7.64
CA ILE A 187 1.44 -13.88 -7.84
C ILE A 187 2.17 -14.95 -7.04
N ILE A 188 1.43 -15.62 -6.17
CA ILE A 188 1.93 -16.76 -5.40
C ILE A 188 1.31 -18.08 -5.84
N THR A 189 2.06 -19.14 -5.58
CA THR A 189 1.59 -20.53 -5.60
C THR A 189 2.11 -21.25 -4.35
N ARG A 190 1.59 -22.44 -4.05
CA ARG A 190 2.22 -23.31 -3.05
C ARG A 190 3.65 -23.66 -3.46
N ALA A 191 4.58 -23.64 -2.52
CA ALA A 191 5.99 -23.92 -2.79
C ALA A 191 6.27 -25.40 -3.12
N ASP A 192 5.39 -26.31 -2.70
CA ASP A 192 5.55 -27.76 -2.80
C ASP A 192 5.05 -28.39 -4.11
N ILE A 193 4.29 -27.66 -4.93
CA ILE A 193 3.77 -28.16 -6.22
C ILE A 193 4.76 -27.99 -7.39
N GLY A 194 5.99 -27.53 -7.13
CA GLY A 194 7.08 -27.50 -8.10
C GLY A 194 7.03 -26.40 -9.17
N ALA A 195 5.94 -25.64 -9.28
CA ALA A 195 5.85 -24.47 -10.16
C ALA A 195 6.81 -23.37 -9.66
N LYS A 196 7.78 -22.96 -10.50
CA LYS A 196 8.82 -21.97 -10.16
C LYS A 196 8.69 -20.62 -10.85
N SER A 197 7.73 -20.49 -11.77
CA SER A 197 7.46 -19.29 -12.56
C SER A 197 6.05 -19.39 -13.15
N LEU A 198 5.52 -18.29 -13.68
CA LEU A 198 4.23 -18.27 -14.40
C LEU A 198 4.08 -19.36 -15.47
N ARG A 199 5.17 -19.75 -16.14
CA ARG A 199 5.14 -20.83 -17.15
C ARG A 199 4.60 -22.14 -16.58
N GLY A 200 4.91 -22.45 -15.33
CA GLY A 200 4.45 -23.65 -14.63
C GLY A 200 2.99 -23.61 -14.20
N LEU A 201 2.31 -22.47 -14.35
CA LEU A 201 0.90 -22.26 -13.99
C LEU A 201 0.00 -22.13 -15.22
N LYS A 202 0.47 -22.53 -16.41
CA LYS A 202 -0.31 -22.43 -17.63
C LYS A 202 -1.61 -23.25 -17.51
N GLY A 203 -2.75 -22.59 -17.71
CA GLY A 203 -4.07 -23.21 -17.63
C GLY A 203 -4.59 -23.42 -16.19
N SER A 204 -3.80 -23.08 -15.17
CA SER A 204 -4.25 -23.07 -13.78
C SER A 204 -5.24 -21.93 -13.52
N SER A 205 -5.95 -21.98 -12.39
CA SER A 205 -6.80 -20.88 -11.93
C SER A 205 -5.99 -19.88 -11.09
N LEU A 206 -6.29 -18.59 -11.26
CA LEU A 206 -5.76 -17.49 -10.43
C LEU A 206 -6.90 -16.93 -9.56
N ALA A 207 -6.71 -16.93 -8.24
CA ALA A 207 -7.60 -16.25 -7.31
C ALA A 207 -7.19 -14.78 -7.12
N ILE A 208 -8.16 -13.86 -7.14
CA ILE A 208 -7.97 -12.45 -6.84
C ILE A 208 -9.10 -11.94 -5.93
N SER A 209 -8.85 -10.86 -5.18
CA SER A 209 -9.94 -10.16 -4.47
C SER A 209 -10.92 -9.54 -5.48
N VAL A 210 -12.17 -9.32 -5.04
CA VAL A 210 -13.22 -8.72 -5.88
C VAL A 210 -12.94 -7.25 -6.25
N GLU A 211 -11.97 -6.59 -5.62
CA GLU A 211 -11.59 -5.21 -5.92
C GLU A 211 -11.21 -5.01 -7.40
N GLN A 212 -11.75 -3.97 -8.02
CA GLN A 212 -11.61 -3.72 -9.46
C GLN A 212 -10.14 -3.49 -9.88
N LYS A 213 -9.34 -2.86 -9.03
CA LYS A 213 -7.91 -2.58 -9.29
C LYS A 213 -7.11 -3.83 -9.68
N TYR A 214 -7.43 -4.99 -9.11
CA TYR A 214 -6.75 -6.24 -9.46
C TYR A 214 -7.18 -6.77 -10.83
N MET A 215 -8.45 -6.61 -11.19
CA MET A 215 -8.91 -6.93 -12.54
C MET A 215 -8.28 -6.01 -13.58
N ASP A 216 -8.19 -4.72 -13.30
CA ASP A 216 -7.58 -3.74 -14.22
C ASP A 216 -6.09 -4.04 -14.42
N LEU A 217 -5.37 -4.37 -13.35
CA LEU A 217 -3.97 -4.80 -13.40
C LEU A 217 -3.79 -6.04 -14.28
N LEU A 218 -4.66 -7.05 -14.15
CA LEU A 218 -4.60 -8.24 -14.99
C LEU A 218 -4.92 -7.92 -16.45
N GLN A 219 -5.95 -7.11 -16.70
CA GLN A 219 -6.38 -6.75 -18.05
C GLN A 219 -5.34 -5.91 -18.81
N ALA A 220 -4.50 -5.16 -18.09
CA ALA A 220 -3.38 -4.44 -18.66
C ALA A 220 -2.28 -5.38 -19.22
N ASP A 221 -2.24 -6.65 -18.82
CA ASP A 221 -1.31 -7.66 -19.33
C ASP A 221 -2.05 -8.86 -19.97
N GLU A 222 -2.24 -8.79 -21.30
CA GLU A 222 -2.84 -9.88 -22.08
C GLU A 222 -2.08 -11.20 -21.95
N ARG A 223 -0.75 -11.19 -21.76
CA ARG A 223 0.04 -12.43 -21.63
C ARG A 223 -0.26 -13.11 -20.31
N LEU A 224 -0.46 -12.31 -19.26
CA LEU A 224 -0.86 -12.78 -17.95
C LEU A 224 -2.28 -13.34 -17.97
N MET A 225 -3.24 -12.61 -18.57
CA MET A 225 -4.62 -13.08 -18.73
C MET A 225 -4.69 -14.39 -19.49
N ASN A 226 -3.94 -14.53 -20.58
CA ASN A 226 -3.89 -15.75 -21.38
C ASN A 226 -3.10 -16.90 -20.72
N ARG A 227 -2.39 -16.63 -19.61
CA ARG A 227 -1.64 -17.67 -18.90
C ARG A 227 -2.58 -18.57 -18.10
N PHE A 228 -3.58 -17.99 -17.47
CA PHE A 228 -4.51 -18.69 -16.59
C PHE A 228 -5.72 -19.20 -17.37
N GLY A 229 -6.21 -20.38 -16.99
CA GLY A 229 -7.43 -20.95 -17.58
C GLY A 229 -8.70 -20.34 -17.01
N GLU A 230 -8.61 -19.77 -15.81
CA GLU A 230 -9.74 -19.23 -15.06
C GLU A 230 -9.26 -18.15 -14.08
N ILE A 231 -9.99 -17.03 -13.99
CA ILE A 231 -9.81 -16.02 -12.94
C ILE A 231 -10.96 -16.15 -11.94
N LYS A 232 -10.64 -16.48 -10.69
CA LYS A 232 -11.59 -16.63 -9.58
C LYS A 232 -11.57 -15.37 -8.72
N ARG A 233 -12.66 -14.61 -8.74
CA ARG A 233 -12.82 -13.43 -7.88
C ARG A 233 -13.44 -13.86 -6.55
N LEU A 234 -12.74 -13.64 -5.45
CA LEU A 234 -13.14 -14.07 -4.11
C LEU A 234 -13.44 -12.89 -3.19
N THR A 235 -14.53 -13.00 -2.44
CA THR A 235 -14.82 -12.15 -1.29
C THR A 235 -14.18 -12.74 -0.02
N GLY A 236 -13.80 -11.91 0.94
CA GLY A 236 -13.16 -12.37 2.19
C GLY A 236 -11.67 -12.05 2.29
N GLY A 237 -11.15 -11.21 1.39
CA GLY A 237 -9.80 -10.66 1.46
C GLY A 237 -8.71 -11.72 1.37
N LEU A 238 -7.56 -11.41 1.99
CA LEU A 238 -6.36 -12.25 1.92
C LEU A 238 -6.61 -13.69 2.38
N GLN A 239 -7.30 -13.90 3.51
CA GLN A 239 -7.52 -15.24 4.05
C GLN A 239 -8.23 -16.15 3.05
N ALA A 240 -9.27 -15.65 2.37
CA ALA A 240 -9.98 -16.41 1.35
C ALA A 240 -9.08 -16.78 0.15
N LEU A 241 -8.18 -15.88 -0.26
CA LEU A 241 -7.21 -16.15 -1.32
C LEU A 241 -6.22 -17.25 -0.92
N LEU A 242 -5.70 -17.17 0.31
CA LEU A 242 -4.75 -18.15 0.83
C LEU A 242 -5.40 -19.51 1.05
N ASP A 243 -6.63 -19.56 1.59
CA ASP A 243 -7.39 -20.79 1.76
C ASP A 243 -7.69 -21.45 0.41
N ALA A 244 -8.01 -20.67 -0.62
CA ALA A 244 -8.23 -21.19 -1.97
C ALA A 244 -6.95 -21.84 -2.54
N VAL A 245 -5.78 -21.22 -2.35
CA VAL A 245 -4.49 -21.78 -2.79
C VAL A 245 -4.11 -23.01 -1.97
N ASN A 246 -4.25 -22.95 -0.64
CA ASN A 246 -3.90 -24.04 0.26
C ASN A 246 -4.78 -25.27 0.05
N GLY A 247 -6.09 -25.06 -0.09
CA GLY A 247 -7.09 -26.10 -0.37
C GLY A 247 -7.06 -26.62 -1.81
N GLY A 248 -6.20 -26.07 -2.68
CA GLY A 248 -6.11 -26.46 -4.09
C GLY A 248 -7.30 -26.03 -4.94
N GLN A 249 -8.16 -25.15 -4.43
CA GLN A 249 -9.28 -24.57 -5.18
C GLN A 249 -8.79 -23.55 -6.22
N ALA A 250 -7.66 -22.90 -5.95
CA ALA A 250 -6.94 -22.04 -6.87
C ALA A 250 -5.50 -22.54 -7.05
N GLY A 251 -4.98 -22.48 -8.28
CA GLY A 251 -3.59 -22.83 -8.56
C GLY A 251 -2.60 -21.74 -8.12
N ALA A 252 -3.07 -20.49 -8.10
CA ALA A 252 -2.31 -19.33 -7.67
C ALA A 252 -3.22 -18.25 -7.09
N ALA A 253 -2.66 -17.25 -6.41
CA ALA A 253 -3.36 -16.06 -5.98
C ALA A 253 -2.53 -14.78 -6.23
N LEU A 254 -3.21 -13.67 -6.56
CA LEU A 254 -2.63 -12.33 -6.55
C LEU A 254 -2.81 -11.72 -5.16
N VAL A 255 -1.71 -11.38 -4.52
CA VAL A 255 -1.68 -10.90 -3.13
C VAL A 255 -0.59 -9.84 -2.97
N SER A 256 -0.65 -9.09 -1.88
CA SER A 256 0.46 -8.24 -1.46
C SER A 256 1.60 -9.10 -0.88
N SER A 257 2.84 -8.70 -1.14
CA SER A 257 4.04 -9.39 -0.67
C SER A 257 4.21 -9.30 0.86
N THR A 258 3.81 -8.17 1.44
CA THR A 258 3.79 -8.01 2.91
C THR A 258 2.72 -8.87 3.58
N ALA A 259 1.66 -9.21 2.85
CA ALA A 259 0.60 -10.07 3.34
C ALA A 259 1.01 -11.57 3.43
N ILE A 260 1.80 -12.08 2.49
CA ILE A 260 2.21 -13.50 2.48
C ILE A 260 3.24 -13.84 3.53
N SER A 261 4.03 -12.87 3.99
CA SER A 261 4.89 -13.10 5.14
C SER A 261 4.03 -13.46 6.36
N LYS A 262 2.76 -12.99 6.46
CA LYS A 262 1.87 -13.11 7.64
C LYS A 262 1.22 -14.43 7.87
N PHE A 263 0.84 -15.06 6.79
CA PHE A 263 0.06 -16.28 6.81
C PHE A 263 0.82 -17.44 6.15
N GLY A 264 2.10 -17.21 5.83
CA GLY A 264 3.02 -18.21 5.27
C GLY A 264 3.81 -19.01 6.31
N GLY A 265 3.78 -18.59 7.58
CA GLY A 265 4.39 -19.28 8.73
C GLY A 265 3.63 -20.52 9.19
#